data_AF-A0A176RV66-F1
#
_entry.id   AF-A0A176RV66-F1
#
_cell.length_a   1.000
_cell.length_b   1.000
_cell.length_c   1.000
_cell.angle_alpha   90.00
_cell.angle_beta   90.00
_cell.angle_gamma   90.00
#
_symmetry.space_group_name_H-M   'P 1'
#
loop_
_entity.id
_entity.type
_entity.pdbx_description
1 polymer ?
#
loop_
_entity_poly.entity_id
_entity_poly.type
_entity_poly.pdbx_seq_one_letter_code
_entity_poly.pdbx_strand_id
1 'polypeptide(L)'
;MKYLISTPKPTNLTIKPTQFTSHLKAKWLNIDIHTINNPKRVYGLEWVMPMENGNLEGLLERTGQCIALDGDVRDCAKFALWFRSLVDNQYPLFFYDQAYSADLELREYTTKNDIVKCFMFTPVEESPQPIETVSTNMTFFNHPITQSFIENLKRHGVDNTLINKAIEETCLFQT
;
A
#
# COMPACT_ATOMS: atom_id res chain seq x y z
N MET A 1 -7.59 7.46 -5.00
CA MET A 1 -6.65 6.32 -5.14
C MET A 1 -6.83 5.52 -3.88
N LYS A 2 -6.96 4.21 -3.96
CA LYS A 2 -7.22 3.38 -2.78
C LYS A 2 -5.94 2.86 -2.17
N TYR A 3 -5.81 3.03 -0.87
CA TYR A 3 -4.70 2.55 -0.07
C TYR A 3 -5.21 1.54 0.95
N LEU A 4 -4.35 0.61 1.33
CA LEU A 4 -4.66 -0.44 2.29
C LEU A 4 -3.63 -0.44 3.42
N ILE A 5 -4.08 -0.81 4.61
CA ILE A 5 -3.25 -1.04 5.78
C ILE A 5 -3.55 -2.42 6.33
N SER A 6 -2.56 -3.30 6.35
CA SER A 6 -2.71 -4.67 6.85
C SER A 6 -1.37 -5.25 7.29
N THR A 7 -1.42 -6.40 7.96
CA THR A 7 -0.26 -7.26 8.17
C THR A 7 0.02 -8.03 6.87
N PRO A 8 1.29 -8.34 6.53
CA PRO A 8 1.65 -8.98 5.25
C PRO A 8 1.12 -10.43 5.15
N LYS A 9 0.77 -11.03 6.29
CA LYS A 9 0.11 -12.34 6.40
C LYS A 9 -0.96 -12.23 7.49
N PRO A 10 -2.01 -13.08 7.48
CA PRO A 10 -2.98 -13.14 8.57
C PRO A 10 -2.29 -13.36 9.93
N THR A 11 -2.70 -12.62 10.95
CA THR A 11 -2.18 -12.75 12.32
C THR A 11 -3.34 -12.85 13.32
N ASN A 12 -3.02 -12.95 14.62
CA ASN A 12 -4.03 -12.84 15.66
C ASN A 12 -4.40 -11.38 16.00
N LEU A 13 -3.75 -10.37 15.39
CA LEU A 13 -4.19 -8.98 15.49
C LEU A 13 -5.60 -8.89 14.90
N THR A 14 -6.57 -8.41 15.66
CA THR A 14 -7.93 -8.19 15.16
C THR A 14 -8.40 -6.81 15.57
N ILE A 15 -8.63 -5.94 14.59
CA ILE A 15 -9.17 -4.61 14.82
C ILE A 15 -10.65 -4.76 15.21
N LYS A 16 -10.97 -4.54 16.48
CA LYS A 16 -12.34 -4.64 16.99
C LYS A 16 -13.12 -3.38 16.60
N PRO A 17 -14.22 -3.46 15.83
CA PRO A 17 -14.93 -2.29 15.33
C PRO A 17 -15.36 -1.30 16.42
N THR A 18 -15.79 -1.79 17.58
CA THR A 18 -16.23 -0.96 18.72
C THR A 18 -15.07 -0.14 19.31
N GLN A 19 -13.95 -0.80 19.63
CA GLN A 19 -12.76 -0.13 20.15
C GLN A 19 -12.18 0.85 19.11
N PHE A 20 -12.13 0.44 17.85
CA PHE A 20 -11.63 1.27 16.76
C PHE A 20 -12.48 2.51 16.54
N THR A 21 -13.81 2.39 16.60
CA THR A 21 -14.75 3.52 16.56
C THR A 21 -14.50 4.51 17.69
N SER A 22 -14.23 4.02 18.91
CA SER A 22 -13.88 4.89 20.05
C SER A 22 -12.57 5.65 19.80
N HIS A 23 -11.55 5.00 19.25
CA HIS A 23 -10.30 5.66 18.89
C HIS A 23 -10.49 6.71 17.79
N LEU A 24 -11.28 6.40 16.76
CA LEU A 24 -11.63 7.34 15.69
C LEU A 24 -12.30 8.60 16.25
N LYS A 25 -13.34 8.44 17.07
CA LYS A 25 -14.08 9.55 17.70
C LYS A 25 -13.23 10.37 18.67
N ALA A 26 -12.26 9.73 19.35
CA ALA A 26 -11.34 10.43 20.23
C ALA A 26 -10.32 11.27 19.46
N LYS A 27 -9.96 10.85 18.23
CA LYS A 27 -8.93 11.52 17.42
C LYS A 27 -9.49 12.60 16.51
N TRP A 28 -10.70 12.43 15.97
CA TRP A 28 -11.30 13.35 15.00
C TRP A 28 -12.72 13.78 15.42
N LEU A 29 -12.94 15.09 15.46
CA LEU A 29 -14.15 15.71 16.02
C LEU A 29 -15.39 15.69 15.09
N ASN A 30 -15.21 15.46 13.79
CA ASN A 30 -16.28 15.51 12.78
C ASN A 30 -16.29 14.27 11.88
N ILE A 31 -16.27 13.10 12.51
CA ILE A 31 -16.27 11.82 11.79
C ILE A 31 -17.69 11.26 11.71
N ASP A 32 -18.12 10.90 10.50
CA ASP A 32 -19.33 10.13 10.27
C ASP A 32 -18.96 8.65 10.17
N ILE A 33 -19.63 7.78 10.94
CA ILE A 33 -19.27 6.37 11.08
C ILE A 33 -20.55 5.52 10.96
N HIS A 34 -20.55 4.59 10.00
CA HIS A 34 -21.66 3.68 9.75
C HIS A 34 -21.23 2.23 9.89
N THR A 35 -22.06 1.43 10.54
CA THR A 35 -21.87 -0.02 10.61
C THR A 35 -22.57 -0.69 9.43
N ILE A 36 -21.85 -1.53 8.71
CA ILE A 36 -22.41 -2.28 7.58
C ILE A 36 -22.96 -3.60 8.13
N ASN A 37 -24.29 -3.68 8.27
CA ASN A 37 -24.96 -4.83 8.87
C ASN A 37 -25.13 -6.03 7.91
N ASN A 38 -24.98 -5.83 6.60
CA ASN A 38 -25.15 -6.91 5.63
C ASN A 38 -23.96 -7.90 5.71
N PRO A 39 -24.17 -9.15 6.15
CA PRO A 39 -23.08 -10.12 6.34
C PRO A 39 -22.43 -10.57 5.02
N LYS A 40 -23.06 -10.35 3.87
CA LYS A 40 -22.50 -10.66 2.55
C LYS A 40 -21.47 -9.62 2.08
N ARG A 41 -21.32 -8.49 2.79
CA ARG A 41 -20.33 -7.46 2.47
C ARG A 41 -19.01 -7.78 3.15
N VAL A 42 -17.92 -7.59 2.40
CA VAL A 42 -16.53 -7.75 2.87
C VAL A 42 -16.22 -6.80 4.03
N TYR A 43 -16.68 -5.55 3.95
CA TYR A 43 -16.49 -4.53 4.98
C TYR A 43 -17.62 -4.56 6.02
N GLY A 44 -17.25 -4.28 7.27
CA GLY A 44 -18.15 -4.24 8.42
C GLY A 44 -18.37 -2.85 9.02
N LEU A 45 -17.47 -1.91 8.73
CA LEU A 45 -17.52 -0.53 9.20
C LEU A 45 -17.04 0.38 8.07
N GLU A 46 -17.68 1.53 7.91
CA GLU A 46 -17.26 2.60 7.03
C GLU A 46 -17.26 3.93 7.79
N TRP A 47 -16.38 4.84 7.41
CA TRP A 47 -16.35 6.18 7.95
C TRP A 47 -15.91 7.19 6.90
N VAL A 48 -16.31 8.43 7.10
CA VAL A 48 -15.85 9.58 6.33
C VAL A 48 -15.51 10.70 7.31
N MET A 49 -14.36 11.35 7.10
CA MET A 49 -13.98 12.51 7.90
C MET A 49 -13.28 13.59 7.08
N PRO A 50 -13.51 14.87 7.38
CA PRO A 50 -12.77 15.96 6.78
C PRO A 50 -11.33 15.98 7.30
N MET A 51 -10.39 16.11 6.37
CA MET A 51 -8.95 16.22 6.61
C MET A 51 -8.40 17.47 5.91
N GLU A 52 -7.09 17.70 5.98
CA GLU A 52 -6.45 18.92 5.48
C GLU A 52 -6.53 19.05 3.96
N ASN A 53 -6.49 17.92 3.22
CA ASN A 53 -6.41 17.90 1.76
C ASN A 53 -7.72 17.39 1.11
N GLY A 54 -8.78 17.17 1.89
CA GLY A 54 -10.08 16.70 1.43
C GLY A 54 -10.76 15.81 2.44
N ASN A 55 -11.78 15.08 1.99
CA ASN A 55 -12.38 14.03 2.81
C ASN A 55 -11.54 12.76 2.71
N LEU A 56 -11.33 12.09 3.84
CA LEU A 56 -10.78 10.75 3.90
C LEU A 56 -11.92 9.78 4.20
N GLU A 57 -12.15 8.87 3.25
CA GLU A 57 -13.06 7.74 3.41
C GLU A 57 -12.26 6.53 3.88
N GLY A 58 -12.85 5.73 4.77
CA GLY A 58 -12.21 4.51 5.23
C GLY A 58 -13.20 3.39 5.48
N LEU A 59 -12.71 2.17 5.29
CA LEU A 59 -13.45 0.92 5.40
C LEU A 59 -12.64 -0.06 6.24
N LEU A 60 -13.29 -0.71 7.20
CA LEU A 60 -12.69 -1.81 7.97
C LEU A 60 -13.28 -3.13 7.49
N GLU A 61 -12.40 -4.06 7.10
CA GLU A 61 -12.78 -5.41 6.74
C GLU A 61 -13.49 -6.09 7.92
N ARG A 62 -14.53 -6.89 7.65
CA ARG A 62 -15.34 -7.54 8.70
C ARG A 62 -14.53 -8.49 9.59
N THR A 63 -13.44 -9.04 9.07
CA THR A 63 -12.46 -9.87 9.79
C THR A 63 -11.60 -9.05 10.76
N GLY A 64 -11.56 -7.72 10.60
CA GLY A 64 -10.69 -6.81 11.33
C GLY A 64 -9.21 -6.91 10.93
N GLN A 65 -8.88 -7.46 9.76
CA GLN A 65 -7.50 -7.67 9.30
C GLN A 65 -6.95 -6.56 8.40
N CYS A 66 -7.83 -5.77 7.78
CA CYS A 66 -7.44 -4.78 6.79
C CYS A 66 -8.29 -3.51 6.90
N ILE A 67 -7.63 -2.36 6.76
CA ILE A 67 -8.27 -1.06 6.57
C ILE A 67 -8.02 -0.63 5.13
N ALA A 68 -9.08 -0.27 4.40
CA ALA A 68 -8.97 0.42 3.13
C ALA A 68 -9.27 1.91 3.31
N LEU A 69 -8.55 2.76 2.58
CA LEU A 69 -8.66 4.21 2.61
C LEU A 69 -8.82 4.74 1.18
N ASP A 70 -9.67 5.74 0.99
CA ASP A 70 -9.74 6.51 -0.24
C ASP A 70 -9.70 8.01 0.08
N GLY A 71 -8.76 8.71 -0.54
CA GLY A 71 -8.48 10.11 -0.25
C GLY A 71 -7.11 10.55 -0.77
N ASP A 72 -6.72 11.77 -0.40
CA ASP A 72 -5.38 12.27 -0.69
C ASP A 72 -4.33 11.49 0.10
N VAL A 73 -3.23 11.11 -0.56
CA VAL A 73 -2.17 10.29 0.06
C VAL A 73 -1.56 10.93 1.31
N ARG A 74 -1.52 12.26 1.40
CA ARG A 74 -1.01 12.97 2.58
C ARG A 74 -1.91 12.75 3.80
N ASP A 75 -3.22 12.68 3.58
CA ASP A 75 -4.22 12.41 4.60
C ASP A 75 -4.25 10.91 4.95
N CYS A 76 -4.15 10.03 3.94
CA CYS A 76 -3.99 8.60 4.15
C CYS A 76 -2.71 8.26 4.95
N ALA A 77 -1.59 8.91 4.66
CA ALA A 77 -0.34 8.76 5.40
C ALA A 77 -0.48 9.22 6.86
N LYS A 78 -1.14 10.36 7.09
CA LYS A 78 -1.42 10.86 8.45
C LYS A 78 -2.29 9.87 9.23
N PHE A 79 -3.30 9.28 8.60
CA PHE A 79 -4.13 8.23 9.19
C PHE A 79 -3.31 6.98 9.51
N ALA A 80 -2.48 6.52 8.56
CA ALA A 80 -1.70 5.29 8.70
C ALA A 80 -0.75 5.35 9.88
N LEU A 81 -0.05 6.48 10.08
CA LEU A 81 0.84 6.68 11.21
C LEU A 81 0.09 6.74 12.54
N TRP A 82 -1.08 7.38 12.57
CA TRP A 82 -1.94 7.35 13.75
C TRP A 82 -2.38 5.92 14.07
N PHE A 83 -2.85 5.15 13.07
CA PHE A 83 -3.26 3.78 13.28
C PHE A 83 -2.09 2.91 13.76
N ARG A 84 -0.89 3.13 13.21
CA ARG A 84 0.32 2.44 13.64
C ARG A 84 0.59 2.63 15.14
N SER A 85 0.34 3.82 15.67
CA SER A 85 0.50 4.13 17.11
C SER A 85 -0.49 3.39 18.03
N LEU A 86 -1.58 2.84 17.49
CA LEU A 86 -2.56 2.05 18.25
C LEU A 86 -2.25 0.55 18.27
N VAL A 87 -1.47 0.08 17.30
CA VAL A 87 -1.15 -1.33 17.12
C VAL A 87 0.18 -1.64 17.79
N ASP A 88 0.26 -2.77 18.48
CA ASP A 88 1.50 -3.22 19.12
C ASP A 88 2.65 -3.34 18.11
N ASN A 89 3.87 -3.01 18.54
CA ASN A 89 5.05 -3.06 17.69
C ASN A 89 5.41 -4.48 17.22
N GLN A 90 4.95 -5.52 17.92
CA GLN A 90 5.14 -6.91 17.50
C GLN A 90 4.45 -7.26 16.18
N TYR A 91 3.43 -6.48 15.77
CA TYR A 91 2.73 -6.68 14.51
C TYR A 91 3.33 -5.80 13.41
N PRO A 92 3.89 -6.39 12.34
CA PRO A 92 4.31 -5.62 11.17
C PRO A 92 3.08 -5.10 10.44
N LEU A 93 3.05 -3.80 10.16
CA LEU A 93 1.99 -3.16 9.39
C LEU A 93 2.56 -2.56 8.12
N PHE A 94 1.87 -2.75 7.00
CA PHE A 94 2.25 -2.19 5.71
C PHE A 94 1.18 -1.24 5.22
N PHE A 95 1.60 -0.19 4.53
CA PHE A 95 0.76 0.72 3.77
C PHE A 95 1.09 0.55 2.29
N TYR A 96 0.08 0.27 1.47
CA TYR A 96 0.25 -0.01 0.04
C TYR A 96 -0.96 0.46 -0.76
N ASP A 97 -0.79 0.72 -2.05
CA ASP A 97 -1.92 1.04 -2.93
C ASP A 97 -2.61 -0.24 -3.42
N GLN A 98 -3.87 -0.11 -3.85
CA GLN A 98 -4.67 -1.26 -4.30
C GLN A 98 -4.10 -1.95 -5.56
N ALA A 99 -3.39 -1.21 -6.41
CA ALA A 99 -2.72 -1.77 -7.58
C ALA A 99 -1.38 -2.43 -7.21
N TYR A 100 -0.97 -2.34 -5.95
CA TYR A 100 0.31 -2.81 -5.43
C TYR A 100 1.51 -2.23 -6.20
N SER A 101 1.41 -0.96 -6.60
CA SER A 101 2.48 -0.26 -7.31
C SER A 101 3.65 0.07 -6.38
N ALA A 102 3.34 0.33 -5.11
CA ALA A 102 4.31 0.51 -4.04
C ALA A 102 3.76 0.02 -2.69
N ASP A 103 4.66 -0.29 -1.78
CA ASP A 103 4.38 -0.66 -0.40
C ASP A 103 5.45 -0.10 0.55
N LEU A 104 5.05 0.15 1.78
CA LEU A 104 5.94 0.66 2.81
C LEU A 104 5.57 0.10 4.19
N GLU A 105 6.54 -0.45 4.90
CA GLU A 105 6.36 -0.89 6.28
C GLU A 105 6.24 0.31 7.24
N LEU A 106 5.17 0.34 8.02
CA LEU A 106 4.92 1.34 9.06
C LEU A 106 5.68 0.97 10.34
N ARG A 107 6.87 1.52 10.48
CA ARG A 107 7.73 1.40 11.66
C ARG A 107 7.61 2.63 12.55
N GLU A 108 8.16 2.56 13.76
CA GLU A 108 8.12 3.66 14.74
C GLU A 108 8.72 4.97 14.20
N TYR A 109 9.77 4.87 13.37
CA TYR A 109 10.45 6.00 12.74
C TYR A 109 9.90 6.38 11.37
N THR A 110 8.90 5.66 10.84
CA THR A 110 8.31 5.98 9.54
C THR A 110 7.64 7.36 9.62
N THR A 111 8.02 8.27 8.72
CA THR A 111 7.45 9.62 8.69
C THR A 111 6.38 9.73 7.61
N LYS A 112 5.55 10.79 7.71
CA LYS A 112 4.55 11.11 6.68
C LYS A 112 5.21 11.31 5.31
N ASN A 113 6.40 11.90 5.29
CA ASN A 113 7.13 12.20 4.06
C ASN A 113 7.65 10.93 3.38
N ASP A 114 8.04 9.92 4.15
CA ASP A 114 8.48 8.62 3.61
C ASP A 114 7.33 7.94 2.85
N ILE A 115 6.13 7.93 3.45
CA ILE A 115 4.93 7.41 2.81
C ILE A 115 4.62 8.23 1.54
N VAL A 116 4.48 9.56 1.65
CA VAL A 116 4.10 10.39 0.50
C VAL A 116 5.08 10.25 -0.67
N LYS A 117 6.39 10.24 -0.41
CA LYS A 117 7.41 10.01 -1.45
C LYS A 117 7.22 8.65 -2.13
N CYS A 118 6.95 7.60 -1.36
CA CYS A 118 6.75 6.25 -1.90
C CYS A 118 5.64 6.19 -2.97
N PHE A 119 4.60 7.02 -2.86
CA PHE A 119 3.43 6.99 -3.76
C PHE A 119 3.27 8.20 -4.69
N MET A 120 4.06 9.27 -4.51
CA MET A 120 4.04 10.46 -5.38
C MET A 120 5.24 10.57 -6.31
N PHE A 121 6.21 9.66 -6.23
CA PHE A 121 7.27 9.62 -7.24
C PHE A 121 6.70 9.16 -8.58
N THR A 122 6.44 10.13 -9.46
CA THR A 122 6.57 9.91 -10.90
C THR A 122 8.03 9.57 -11.19
N PRO A 123 8.35 8.51 -11.96
CA PRO A 123 9.66 8.41 -12.57
C PRO A 123 9.88 9.73 -13.32
N VAL A 124 10.97 10.43 -13.03
CA VAL A 124 11.45 11.43 -13.97
C VAL A 124 11.82 10.61 -15.20
N GLU A 125 10.98 10.62 -16.23
CA GLU A 125 11.42 10.26 -17.58
C GLU A 125 12.53 11.25 -17.92
N GLU A 126 13.78 10.87 -17.63
CA GLU A 126 14.90 11.46 -18.36
C GLU A 126 14.61 11.20 -19.83
N SER A 127 14.26 12.26 -20.55
CA SER A 127 14.07 12.20 -22.00
C SER A 127 15.27 11.50 -22.63
N PRO A 128 15.08 10.44 -23.43
CA PRO A 128 16.20 9.77 -24.05
C PRO A 128 16.88 10.76 -25.01
N GLN A 129 18.12 11.12 -24.69
CA GLN A 129 19.05 11.69 -25.67
C GLN A 129 19.14 10.71 -26.86
N PRO A 130 19.32 11.19 -28.10
CA PRO A 130 19.26 10.32 -29.27
C PRO A 130 20.43 9.34 -29.24
N ILE A 131 20.14 8.06 -29.03
CA ILE A 131 21.12 6.98 -29.16
C ILE A 131 21.11 6.57 -30.62
N GLU A 132 22.25 6.79 -31.29
CA GLU A 132 22.53 6.20 -32.60
C GLU A 132 22.41 4.68 -32.52
N THR A 133 21.60 4.12 -33.42
CA THR A 133 21.32 2.69 -33.55
C THR A 133 22.58 1.85 -33.73
N VAL A 134 22.84 0.94 -32.78
CA VAL A 134 23.58 -0.30 -33.07
C VAL A 134 22.89 -1.50 -32.41
N SER A 135 22.38 -2.33 -33.31
CA SER A 135 21.98 -3.74 -33.25
C SER A 135 22.18 -4.58 -31.97
N THR A 136 21.10 -5.33 -31.69
CA THR A 136 20.98 -6.69 -31.11
C THR A 136 21.10 -6.92 -29.59
N ASN A 137 19.93 -7.29 -29.04
CA ASN A 137 19.65 -8.21 -27.92
C ASN A 137 19.85 -7.72 -26.47
N MET A 138 18.77 -7.86 -25.69
CA MET A 138 18.65 -7.73 -24.23
C MET A 138 18.64 -6.32 -23.62
N THR A 139 17.60 -5.52 -23.87
CA THR A 139 17.39 -4.23 -23.16
C THR A 139 16.09 -4.12 -22.36
N PHE A 140 15.18 -5.09 -22.43
CA PHE A 140 13.87 -5.00 -21.74
C PHE A 140 13.95 -5.03 -20.20
N PHE A 141 14.98 -5.66 -19.64
CA PHE A 141 15.11 -5.85 -18.18
C PHE A 141 16.01 -4.83 -17.48
N ASN A 142 16.66 -3.93 -18.22
CA ASN A 142 17.37 -2.79 -17.62
C ASN A 142 16.46 -1.59 -17.36
N HIS A 143 15.14 -1.75 -17.56
CA HIS A 143 14.18 -0.71 -17.24
C HIS A 143 14.02 -0.54 -15.72
N PRO A 144 14.03 0.69 -15.18
CA PRO A 144 13.99 0.96 -13.73
C PRO A 144 12.80 0.31 -13.01
N ILE A 145 11.64 0.26 -13.67
CA ILE A 145 10.41 -0.35 -13.13
C ILE A 145 10.59 -1.85 -12.91
N THR A 146 11.22 -2.55 -13.87
CA THR A 146 11.42 -4.00 -13.80
C THR A 146 12.42 -4.37 -12.70
N GLN A 147 13.46 -3.55 -12.52
CA GLN A 147 14.42 -3.72 -11.42
C GLN A 147 13.79 -3.48 -10.05
N SER A 148 12.95 -2.45 -9.92
CA SER A 148 12.22 -2.19 -8.67
C SER A 148 11.28 -3.36 -8.30
N PHE A 149 10.62 -3.95 -9.29
CA PHE A 149 9.76 -5.12 -9.10
C PHE A 149 10.56 -6.35 -8.66
N ILE A 150 11.69 -6.64 -9.30
CA ILE A 150 12.57 -7.77 -8.96
C ILE A 150 13.13 -7.61 -7.53
N GLU A 151 13.57 -6.42 -7.15
CA GLU A 151 14.08 -6.16 -5.81
C GLU A 151 12.99 -6.30 -4.73
N ASN A 152 11.75 -5.92 -5.02
CA ASN A 152 10.62 -6.18 -4.12
C ASN A 152 10.36 -7.68 -3.95
N LEU A 153 10.38 -8.47 -5.03
CA LEU A 153 10.22 -9.93 -4.92
C LEU A 153 11.32 -10.57 -4.04
N LYS A 154 12.58 -10.15 -4.21
CA LYS A 154 13.69 -10.63 -3.38
C LYS A 154 13.50 -10.29 -1.90
N ARG A 155 13.05 -9.07 -1.58
CA ARG A 155 12.76 -8.66 -0.19
C ARG A 155 11.70 -9.52 0.48
N HIS A 156 10.75 -10.06 -0.30
CA HIS A 156 9.71 -10.96 0.20
C HIS A 156 10.12 -12.44 0.20
N GLY A 157 11.40 -12.75 -0.02
CA GLY A 157 11.93 -14.11 0.06
C GLY A 157 11.50 -14.98 -1.12
N VAL A 158 11.09 -14.37 -2.23
CA VAL A 158 10.86 -15.12 -3.47
C VAL A 158 12.19 -15.62 -3.99
N ASP A 159 12.24 -16.91 -4.28
CA ASP A 159 13.46 -17.58 -4.71
C ASP A 159 13.96 -17.07 -6.06
N ASN A 160 15.26 -16.80 -6.17
CA ASN A 160 15.88 -16.27 -7.39
C ASN A 160 15.68 -17.19 -8.61
N THR A 161 15.54 -18.51 -8.42
CA THR A 161 15.27 -19.44 -9.51
C THR A 161 13.86 -19.29 -10.08
N LEU A 162 12.88 -18.97 -9.23
CA LEU A 162 11.51 -18.67 -9.67
C LEU A 162 11.42 -17.32 -10.38
N ILE A 163 12.16 -16.32 -9.89
CA ILE A 163 12.27 -15.00 -10.53
C ILE A 163 12.90 -15.18 -11.93
N ASN A 164 14.01 -15.90 -12.03
CA ASN A 164 14.69 -16.14 -13.30
C ASN A 164 13.83 -16.95 -14.28
N LYS A 165 13.10 -17.96 -13.80
CA LYS A 165 12.19 -18.75 -14.63
C LYS A 165 11.03 -17.90 -15.18
N ALA A 166 10.45 -17.03 -14.37
CA ALA A 166 9.40 -16.11 -14.83
C ALA A 166 9.93 -15.11 -15.87
N ILE A 167 11.18 -14.65 -15.71
CA ILE A 167 11.87 -13.79 -16.69
C ILE A 167 12.07 -14.53 -18.02
N GLU A 168 12.55 -15.78 -17.97
CA GLU A 168 12.77 -16.62 -19.16
C GLU A 168 11.46 -16.94 -19.90
N GLU A 169 10.40 -17.29 -19.17
CA GLU A 169 9.08 -17.55 -19.76
C GLU A 169 8.52 -16.29 -20.45
N THR A 170 8.72 -15.10 -19.87
CA THR A 170 8.27 -13.83 -20.47
C THR A 170 9.03 -13.50 -21.77
N CYS A 171 10.29 -13.94 -21.91
CA CYS A 171 11.08 -13.81 -23.14
C CYS A 171 10.62 -14.77 -24.25
N LEU A 172 10.07 -15.93 -23.90
CA LEU A 172 9.66 -16.98 -24.86
C LEU A 172 8.31 -16.69 -25.56
N PHE A 173 7.52 -15.73 -25.06
CA PHE A 173 6.23 -15.35 -25.67
C PHE A 173 6.34 -14.21 -26.71
N GLN A 174 7.55 -13.80 -27.11
CA GLN A 174 7.77 -12.75 -28.12
C GLN A 174 8.55 -13.21 -29.37
N THR A 175 8.52 -14.50 -29.69
CA THR A 175 8.96 -15.03 -31.00
C THR A 175 7.79 -15.38 -31.89
#